data_AF-A0A962ZT48-F1
#
_entry.id   AF-A0A962ZT48-F1
#
_cell.length_a   1.000
_cell.length_b   1.000
_cell.length_c   1.000
_cell.angle_alpha   90.00
_cell.angle_beta   90.00
_cell.angle_gamma   90.00
#
_symmetry.space_group_name_H-M   'P 1'
#
loop_
_entity.id
_entity.type
_entity.pdbx_description
1 polymer ?
#
loop_
_entity_poly.entity_id
_entity_poly.type
_entity_poly.pdbx_seq_one_letter_code
_entity_poly.pdbx_strand_id
1 'polypeptide(L)'
;MSESPPNGAGNGEDAANELLTPAMRLLQLQTRHRNLDSRIAELHTYPYQNQILLQRLKKEKLRLKDAIERLKDDMIPDLNA
;
A
#
# COMPACT_ATOMS: atom_id res chain seq x y z
N MET A 1 4.04 -46.54 -34.92
CA MET A 1 2.74 -46.57 -34.24
C MET A 1 2.90 -45.84 -32.93
N SER A 2 2.13 -44.74 -32.81
CA SER A 2 1.74 -44.04 -31.57
C SER A 2 2.88 -43.33 -30.82
N GLU A 3 3.17 -42.06 -31.10
CA GLU A 3 2.49 -40.85 -30.55
C GLU A 3 2.72 -40.71 -29.03
N SER A 4 3.64 -39.87 -28.55
CA SER A 4 3.43 -38.43 -28.23
C SER A 4 3.90 -38.20 -26.76
N PRO A 5 4.00 -36.97 -26.23
CA PRO A 5 5.20 -36.11 -26.22
C PRO A 5 5.72 -35.84 -24.78
N PRO A 6 6.82 -35.07 -24.61
CA PRO A 6 7.28 -34.63 -23.29
C PRO A 6 6.23 -33.73 -22.63
N ASN A 7 5.75 -34.12 -21.44
CA ASN A 7 4.78 -33.35 -20.67
C ASN A 7 5.46 -32.11 -20.05
N GLY A 8 5.61 -31.07 -20.86
CA GLY A 8 5.77 -29.70 -20.39
C GLY A 8 4.42 -29.19 -19.88
N ALA A 9 4.10 -29.50 -18.63
CA ALA A 9 3.05 -28.78 -17.92
C ALA A 9 3.63 -27.40 -17.53
N GLY A 10 3.45 -26.43 -18.43
CA GLY A 10 3.71 -25.04 -18.13
C GLY A 10 2.80 -24.59 -17.00
N ASN A 11 3.36 -24.43 -15.80
CA ASN A 11 2.82 -23.51 -14.79
C ASN A 11 3.03 -22.09 -15.30
N GLY A 12 2.20 -21.68 -16.27
CA GLY A 12 2.31 -20.42 -17.00
C GLY A 12 1.08 -19.53 -16.88
N GLU A 13 0.14 -19.84 -15.98
CA GLU A 13 -1.13 -19.13 -15.86
C GLU A 13 -1.29 -18.32 -14.56
N ASP A 14 -0.34 -18.39 -13.62
CA ASP A 14 -0.38 -17.58 -12.38
C ASP A 14 0.42 -16.26 -12.45
N ALA A 15 0.99 -15.89 -13.61
CA ALA A 15 1.90 -14.74 -13.72
C ALA A 15 1.23 -13.35 -13.64
N ALA A 16 -0.10 -13.26 -13.59
CA ALA A 16 -0.83 -11.98 -13.57
C ALA A 16 -1.68 -11.75 -12.30
N ASN A 17 -1.77 -12.74 -11.42
CA ASN A 17 -2.52 -12.64 -10.17
C ASN A 17 -1.64 -12.89 -8.95
N GLU A 18 -0.36 -12.46 -8.97
CA GLU A 18 0.43 -12.33 -7.74
C GLU A 18 -0.29 -11.33 -6.83
N LEU A 19 -1.19 -11.90 -6.02
CA LEU A 19 -1.98 -11.24 -5.02
C LEU A 19 -1.02 -10.43 -4.16
N LEU A 20 -1.03 -9.11 -4.39
CA LEU A 20 -0.23 -8.16 -3.63
C LEU A 20 -0.38 -8.52 -2.14
N THR A 21 0.66 -9.10 -1.57
CA THR A 21 0.55 -9.71 -0.24
C THR A 21 0.14 -8.64 0.77
N PRO A 22 -0.53 -9.01 1.88
CA PRO A 22 -0.89 -8.04 2.91
C PRO A 22 0.32 -7.17 3.35
N ALA A 23 1.51 -7.78 3.42
CA ALA A 23 2.77 -7.08 3.68
C ALA A 23 3.15 -6.07 2.58
N MET A 24 3.00 -6.40 1.30
CA MET A 24 3.24 -5.45 0.20
C MET A 24 2.23 -4.30 0.20
N ARG A 25 0.95 -4.57 0.48
CA ARG A 25 -0.08 -3.54 0.63
C ARG A 25 0.25 -2.59 1.77
N LEU A 26 0.69 -3.14 2.91
CA LEU A 26 1.15 -2.37 4.07
C LEU A 26 2.32 -1.46 3.70
N LEU A 27 3.33 -1.99 3.00
CA LEU A 27 4.48 -1.22 2.54
C LEU A 27 4.08 -0.09 1.58
N GLN A 28 3.15 -0.34 0.66
CA GLN A 28 2.63 0.70 -0.24
C GLN A 28 1.90 1.81 0.53
N LEU A 29 1.04 1.44 1.49
CA LEU A 29 0.34 2.41 2.33
C LEU A 29 1.33 3.24 3.16
N GLN A 30 2.33 2.60 3.77
CA GLN A 30 3.39 3.29 4.53
C GLN A 30 4.20 4.24 3.65
N THR A 31 4.58 3.80 2.45
CA THR A 31 5.30 4.63 1.47
C THR A 31 4.47 5.84 1.07
N ARG A 32 3.17 5.64 0.77
CA ARG A 32 2.25 6.73 0.44
C ARG A 32 2.07 7.70 1.61
N HIS A 33 1.94 7.19 2.83
CA HIS A 33 1.86 8.01 4.04
C HIS A 33 3.12 8.86 4.23
N ARG A 34 4.32 8.28 4.06
CA ARG A 34 5.59 9.01 4.14
C ARG A 34 5.69 10.09 3.07
N ASN A 35 5.29 9.81 1.83
CA ASN A 35 5.27 10.81 0.76
C ASN A 35 4.31 11.97 1.06
N LEU A 36 3.12 11.69 1.59
CA LEU A 36 2.20 12.74 2.04
C LEU A 36 2.83 13.59 3.15
N ASP A 37 3.54 12.97 4.08
CA ASP A 37 4.21 13.68 5.17
C ASP A 37 5.29 14.64 4.66
N SER A 38 6.17 14.16 3.76
CA SER A 38 7.17 15.01 3.11
C SER A 38 6.54 16.19 2.38
N ARG A 39 5.41 15.96 1.67
CA ARG A 39 4.70 17.01 0.93
C ARG A 39 4.06 18.04 1.86
N ILE A 40 3.52 17.61 3.01
CA ILE A 40 3.00 18.50 4.05
C ILE A 40 4.14 19.33 4.66
N ALA A 41 5.28 18.72 4.95
CA ALA A 41 6.45 19.40 5.49
C ALA A 41 6.97 20.46 4.50
N GLU A 42 7.07 20.12 3.21
CA GLU A 42 7.45 21.06 2.16
C GLU A 42 6.46 22.23 2.07
N LEU A 43 5.15 21.95 2.08
CA LEU A 43 4.10 22.98 2.07
C LEU A 43 4.20 23.94 3.26
N HIS A 44 4.69 23.49 4.40
CA HIS A 44 4.92 24.32 5.57
C HIS A 44 6.13 25.27 5.43
N THR A 45 7.04 25.04 4.48
CA THR A 45 8.19 25.92 4.25
C THR A 45 7.83 27.17 3.43
N TYR A 46 6.75 27.12 2.65
CA TYR A 46 6.32 28.24 1.83
C TYR A 46 5.61 29.33 2.68
N PRO A 47 5.87 30.63 2.44
CA PRO A 47 5.25 31.72 3.19
C PRO A 47 3.75 31.87 2.92
N TYR A 48 3.28 31.51 1.72
CA TYR A 48 1.85 31.45 1.38
C TYR A 48 1.34 30.00 1.39
N GLN A 49 1.14 29.48 2.59
CA GLN A 49 0.63 28.12 2.77
C GLN A 49 -0.85 28.05 2.36
N ASN A 50 -1.17 27.19 1.39
CA ASN A 50 -2.56 26.92 1.04
C ASN A 50 -3.21 26.08 2.15
N GLN A 51 -3.89 26.75 3.09
CA GLN A 51 -4.50 26.11 4.25
C GLN A 51 -5.54 25.04 3.88
N ILE A 52 -6.30 25.24 2.79
CA ILE A 52 -7.29 24.26 2.30
C ILE A 52 -6.57 22.99 1.82
N LEU A 53 -5.49 23.14 1.06
CA LEU A 53 -4.68 22.02 0.59
C LEU A 53 -4.04 21.27 1.77
N LEU A 54 -3.47 22.00 2.74
CA LEU A 54 -2.91 21.44 3.97
C LEU A 54 -3.93 20.62 4.77
N GLN A 55 -5.15 21.14 4.93
CA GLN A 55 -6.23 20.42 5.61
C GLN A 55 -6.61 19.13 4.87
N ARG A 56 -6.69 19.17 3.53
CA ARG A 56 -6.96 17.97 2.72
C ARG A 56 -5.86 16.92 2.87
N LEU A 57 -4.59 17.33 2.75
CA LEU A 57 -3.45 16.41 2.88
C LEU A 57 -3.36 15.80 4.27
N LYS A 58 -3.60 16.59 5.33
CA LYS A 58 -3.65 16.07 6.71
C LYS A 58 -4.78 15.04 6.89
N LYS A 59 -5.95 15.28 6.29
CA LYS A 59 -7.07 14.33 6.32
C LYS A 59 -6.75 13.05 5.55
N GLU A 60 -6.10 13.14 4.40
CA GLU A 60 -5.62 11.98 3.65
C GLU A 60 -4.55 11.20 4.42
N LYS A 61 -3.60 11.90 5.06
CA LYS A 61 -2.58 11.29 5.92
C LYS A 61 -3.23 10.50 7.06
N LEU A 62 -4.24 11.06 7.72
CA LEU A 62 -4.98 10.36 8.78
C LEU A 62 -5.66 9.10 8.24
N ARG A 63 -6.35 9.19 7.11
CA ARG A 63 -7.00 8.02 6.48
C ARG A 63 -6.02 6.90 6.11
N LEU A 64 -4.82 7.26 5.63
CA LEU A 64 -3.78 6.27 5.36
C LEU A 64 -3.25 5.63 6.63
N LYS A 65 -3.08 6.41 7.70
CA LYS A 65 -2.71 5.89 9.02
C LYS A 65 -3.75 4.89 9.52
N ASP A 66 -5.04 5.24 9.47
CA ASP A 66 -6.13 4.36 9.90
C ASP A 66 -6.17 3.07 9.07
N ALA A 67 -5.93 3.17 7.75
CA ALA A 67 -5.86 2.00 6.87
C ALA A 67 -4.64 1.12 7.15
N ILE A 68 -3.50 1.71 7.51
CA ILE A 68 -2.30 0.99 7.95
C ILE A 68 -2.56 0.26 9.26
N GLU A 69 -3.21 0.92 10.23
CA GLU A 69 -3.54 0.32 11.52
C GLU A 69 -4.51 -0.85 11.34
N ARG A 70 -5.62 -0.67 10.60
CA ARG A 70 -6.54 -1.79 10.30
C ARG A 70 -5.86 -2.96 9.60
N LEU A 71 -5.01 -2.70 8.60
CA LEU A 71 -4.30 -3.77 7.90
C LEU A 71 -3.27 -4.46 8.80
N LYS A 72 -2.66 -3.73 9.74
CA LYS A 72 -1.77 -4.31 10.76
C LYS A 72 -2.55 -5.14 11.76
N ASP A 73 -3.70 -4.67 12.22
CA ASP A 73 -4.58 -5.38 13.16
C ASP A 73 -5.11 -6.68 12.52
N ASP A 74 -5.51 -6.64 11.25
CA ASP A 74 -5.89 -7.84 10.48
C ASP A 74 -4.73 -8.84 10.34
N MET A 75 -3.48 -8.37 10.36
CA MET A 75 -2.27 -9.21 10.29
C MET A 75 -1.75 -9.66 11.67
N ILE A 76 -2.06 -8.92 12.74
CA ILE A 76 -1.63 -9.14 14.12
C ILE A 76 -2.89 -9.16 14.99
N PRO A 77 -3.62 -10.28 15.07
CA PRO A 77 -4.96 -10.32 15.66
C PRO A 77 -5.01 -10.17 17.19
N ASP A 78 -3.97 -9.64 17.86
CA ASP A 78 -3.84 -9.83 19.32
C ASP A 78 -3.13 -8.72 20.12
N LEU A 79 -3.21 -7.44 19.75
CA LEU A 79 -2.43 -6.40 20.48
C LEU A 79 -3.11 -5.07 20.83
N ASN A 80 -4.44 -4.93 20.75
CA ASN A 80 -5.14 -3.81 21.39
C ASN A 80 -6.53 -4.24 21.93
N ALA A 81 -6.54 -4.75 23.17
CA ALA A 81 -7.69 -4.74 24.08
C ALA A 81 -7.47 -3.63 25.13
#